data_AF-A0A2D7KT20-F1
#
_entry.id   AF-A0A2D7KT20-F1
#
_cell.length_a   1.000
_cell.length_b   1.000
_cell.length_c   1.000
_cell.angle_alpha   90.00
_cell.angle_beta   90.00
_cell.angle_gamma   90.00
#
_symmetry.space_group_name_H-M   'P 1'
#
loop_
_entity.id
_entity.type
_entity.pdbx_description
1 polymer ?
#
loop_
_entity_poly.entity_id
_entity_poly.type
_entity_poly.pdbx_seq_one_letter_code
_entity_poly.pdbx_strand_id
1 'polypeptide(L)'
;MRAKGSENGKGLTASGPVSFAKIYSTLNETLRRGGIYKNGAVVAHLDIDHADIIEFVQTPRSELPWIKRCVNLDEEKWRAATQETKSAILYGIKSGDIWLTKIAFDNDKNRIYGNVCLEVRLFSRGTCLLEHVNLGACNIEDISTAYFNGMSELCSLHARTGVAMSGEYLNPKQDRQVGLGVLGLANLLKRYKITYAEFGDALEQVNTGKVKHTKAWILADNIRHGINMATQVAHSHKMVRAFAIAPTASCSYRSKDLDGYTCTPEIAPPISRTVDRDSATFGVETYEYGDVEIASEVGWDAYKKVADEFLKLYQSTGLLHGYSFNSWSDVVEYNEQFVEEWLDSPQTSLYYSLQVMGDVQDKTDAYAALDKEDVDSYLQQLLDEPEPQCDCQE
;
A
#
# COMPACT_ATOMS: atom_id res chain seq x y z
N MET A 1 -18.58 -10.91 11.25
CA MET A 1 -20.05 -11.15 11.18
C MET A 1 -20.34 -12.54 11.74
N ARG A 2 -21.60 -12.96 11.89
CA ARG A 2 -21.90 -14.37 12.22
C ARG A 2 -21.76 -15.25 10.98
N ALA A 3 -21.36 -16.50 11.20
CA ALA A 3 -21.20 -17.47 10.14
C ALA A 3 -22.53 -17.82 9.47
N LYS A 4 -22.48 -18.22 8.21
CA LYS A 4 -23.63 -18.74 7.47
C LYS A 4 -24.28 -19.89 8.22
N GLY A 5 -25.60 -19.92 8.27
CA GLY A 5 -26.34 -20.93 9.03
C GLY A 5 -26.46 -20.66 10.53
N SER A 6 -25.78 -19.63 11.07
CA SER A 6 -25.93 -19.28 12.49
C SER A 6 -27.33 -18.75 12.80
N GLU A 7 -28.03 -19.38 13.74
CA GLU A 7 -29.35 -18.93 14.22
C GLU A 7 -29.24 -17.83 15.29
N ASN A 8 -30.25 -16.96 15.37
CA ASN A 8 -30.37 -15.96 16.45
C ASN A 8 -31.35 -16.35 17.58
N GLY A 9 -31.87 -17.58 17.55
CA GLY A 9 -32.89 -18.04 18.51
C GLY A 9 -34.27 -17.37 18.35
N LYS A 10 -34.48 -16.61 17.27
CA LYS A 10 -35.75 -15.92 16.93
C LYS A 10 -36.25 -16.28 15.52
N GLY A 11 -35.84 -17.44 15.01
CA GLY A 11 -36.23 -17.92 13.68
C GLY A 11 -35.53 -17.24 12.50
N LEU A 12 -34.42 -16.50 12.73
CA LEU A 12 -33.61 -15.93 11.65
C LEU A 12 -32.23 -16.60 11.59
N THR A 13 -31.83 -16.95 10.36
CA THR A 13 -30.57 -17.61 10.04
C THR A 13 -29.66 -16.65 9.28
N ALA A 14 -28.38 -16.56 9.67
CA ALA A 14 -27.41 -15.69 9.02
C ALA A 14 -27.00 -16.20 7.63
N SER A 15 -26.84 -15.30 6.66
CA SER A 15 -26.40 -15.60 5.29
C SER A 15 -24.87 -15.61 5.10
N GLY A 16 -24.10 -15.28 6.15
CA GLY A 16 -22.63 -15.26 6.13
C GLY A 16 -22.00 -14.03 5.45
N PRO A 17 -20.67 -13.88 5.53
CA PRO A 17 -19.92 -12.73 5.01
C PRO A 17 -19.99 -12.59 3.50
N VAL A 18 -19.97 -13.69 2.75
CA VAL A 18 -20.00 -13.66 1.29
C VAL A 18 -21.29 -13.03 0.75
N SER A 19 -22.44 -13.30 1.39
CA SER A 19 -23.71 -12.68 1.00
C SER A 19 -23.69 -11.16 1.16
N PHE A 20 -23.06 -10.62 2.21
CA PHE A 20 -22.94 -9.18 2.41
C PHE A 20 -21.91 -8.57 1.45
N ALA A 21 -20.83 -9.30 1.17
CA ALA A 21 -19.83 -8.89 0.19
C ALA A 21 -20.46 -8.66 -1.20
N LYS A 22 -21.45 -9.46 -1.61
CA LYS A 22 -22.22 -9.25 -2.85
C LYS A 22 -22.95 -7.90 -2.86
N ILE A 23 -23.54 -7.49 -1.74
CA ILE A 23 -24.23 -6.19 -1.63
C ILE A 23 -23.24 -5.04 -1.86
N TYR A 24 -22.07 -5.10 -1.23
CA TYR A 24 -21.02 -4.09 -1.44
C TYR A 24 -20.47 -4.09 -2.87
N SER A 25 -20.36 -5.26 -3.50
CA SER A 25 -20.00 -5.38 -4.92
C SER A 25 -21.02 -4.65 -5.81
N THR A 26 -22.32 -4.90 -5.62
CA THR A 26 -23.38 -4.23 -6.38
C THR A 26 -23.44 -2.73 -6.11
N LEU A 27 -23.21 -2.31 -4.86
CA LEU A 27 -23.13 -0.90 -4.51
C LEU A 27 -21.97 -0.22 -5.25
N ASN A 28 -20.78 -0.84 -5.24
CA ASN A 28 -19.62 -0.31 -5.95
C ASN A 28 -19.86 -0.24 -7.46
N GLU A 29 -20.45 -1.29 -8.05
CA GLU A 29 -20.87 -1.30 -9.46
C GLU A 29 -21.80 -0.13 -9.81
N THR A 30 -22.85 0.05 -9.00
CA THR A 30 -23.90 1.03 -9.25
C THR A 30 -23.34 2.45 -9.16
N LEU A 31 -22.53 2.74 -8.13
CA LEU A 31 -21.93 4.05 -7.96
C LEU A 31 -20.94 4.38 -9.07
N ARG A 32 -20.11 3.40 -9.50
CA ARG A 32 -19.19 3.58 -10.62
C ARG A 32 -19.90 3.82 -11.95
N ARG A 33 -21.04 3.17 -12.19
CA ARG A 33 -21.82 3.30 -13.43
C ARG A 33 -22.80 4.49 -13.43
N GLY A 34 -23.19 4.98 -12.27
CA GLY A 34 -24.26 5.98 -12.09
C GLY A 34 -23.82 7.42 -11.83
N GLY A 35 -22.52 7.72 -11.78
CA GLY A 35 -22.00 9.03 -11.37
C GLY A 35 -20.82 9.56 -12.18
N ILE A 36 -20.56 10.86 -12.04
CA ILE A 36 -19.47 11.62 -12.66
C ILE A 36 -18.09 11.07 -12.23
N TYR A 37 -17.99 10.52 -11.02
CA TYR A 37 -16.78 9.93 -10.46
C TYR A 37 -16.77 8.41 -10.65
N LYS A 38 -15.87 7.92 -11.50
CA LYS A 38 -15.79 6.50 -11.93
C LYS A 38 -14.97 5.59 -11.01
N ASN A 39 -14.47 6.13 -9.89
CA ASN A 39 -13.42 5.54 -9.05
C ASN A 39 -13.97 5.02 -7.71
N GLY A 40 -14.38 3.75 -7.68
CA GLY A 40 -14.81 3.08 -6.45
C GLY A 40 -14.03 1.80 -6.21
N ALA A 41 -13.33 1.72 -5.08
CA ALA A 41 -12.63 0.52 -4.64
C ALA A 41 -13.13 0.11 -3.26
N VAL A 42 -13.49 -1.17 -3.11
CA VAL A 42 -13.97 -1.75 -1.86
C VAL A 42 -13.17 -3.01 -1.58
N VAL A 43 -12.73 -3.16 -0.32
CA VAL A 43 -12.06 -4.38 0.16
C VAL A 43 -12.89 -4.99 1.27
N ALA A 44 -13.21 -6.27 1.16
CA ALA A 44 -13.77 -7.04 2.24
C ALA A 44 -12.63 -7.72 3.02
N HIS A 45 -12.65 -7.57 4.34
CA HIS A 45 -11.69 -8.22 5.24
C HIS A 45 -12.37 -9.34 6.03
N LEU A 46 -11.70 -10.47 6.18
CA LEU A 46 -12.15 -11.57 7.04
C LEU A 46 -10.96 -12.18 7.79
N ASP A 47 -11.15 -12.53 9.05
CA ASP A 47 -10.11 -13.23 9.81
C ASP A 47 -9.99 -14.67 9.36
N ILE A 48 -8.75 -15.19 9.35
CA ILE A 48 -8.45 -16.56 8.94
C ILE A 48 -9.20 -17.62 9.77
N ASP A 49 -9.56 -17.32 11.02
CA ASP A 49 -10.27 -18.22 11.93
C ASP A 49 -11.80 -18.09 11.88
N HIS A 50 -12.33 -17.29 10.95
CA HIS A 50 -13.77 -17.22 10.72
C HIS A 50 -14.29 -18.52 10.09
N ALA A 51 -15.43 -19.06 10.57
CA ALA A 51 -15.97 -20.34 10.09
C ALA A 51 -16.24 -20.39 8.57
N ASP A 52 -16.57 -19.24 7.96
CA ASP A 52 -16.80 -19.12 6.51
C ASP A 52 -15.53 -18.73 5.71
N ILE A 53 -14.32 -18.88 6.27
CA ILE A 53 -13.07 -18.46 5.61
C ILE A 53 -12.84 -19.16 4.25
N ILE A 54 -13.15 -20.45 4.16
CA ILE A 54 -13.01 -21.22 2.92
C ILE A 54 -13.97 -20.69 1.86
N GLU A 55 -15.26 -20.52 2.17
CA GLU A 55 -16.25 -19.94 1.24
C GLU A 55 -15.80 -18.54 0.80
N PHE A 56 -15.30 -17.72 1.73
CA PHE A 56 -14.82 -16.36 1.44
C PHE A 56 -13.63 -16.35 0.47
N VAL A 57 -12.61 -17.18 0.71
CA VAL A 57 -11.40 -17.25 -0.11
C VAL A 57 -11.68 -17.85 -1.49
N GLN A 58 -12.50 -18.89 -1.55
CA GLN A 58 -12.78 -19.62 -2.79
C GLN A 58 -13.92 -19.03 -3.62
N THR A 59 -14.61 -17.99 -3.14
CA THR A 59 -15.68 -17.34 -3.93
C THR A 59 -15.11 -16.88 -5.29
N PRO A 60 -15.73 -17.23 -6.43
CA PRO A 60 -15.25 -16.81 -7.74
C PRO A 60 -15.30 -15.28 -7.94
N ARG A 61 -14.37 -14.71 -8.72
CA ARG A 61 -14.37 -13.28 -9.07
C ARG A 61 -15.70 -12.81 -9.66
N SER A 62 -16.33 -13.62 -10.51
CA SER A 62 -17.61 -13.30 -11.14
C SER A 62 -18.75 -13.07 -10.16
N GLU A 63 -18.66 -13.61 -8.95
CA GLU A 63 -19.65 -13.40 -7.88
C GLU A 63 -19.41 -12.10 -7.10
N LEU A 64 -18.18 -11.60 -7.10
CA LEU A 64 -17.74 -10.40 -6.38
C LEU A 64 -16.84 -9.50 -7.25
N PRO A 65 -17.25 -9.12 -8.47
CA PRO A 65 -16.36 -8.52 -9.47
C PRO A 65 -15.81 -7.15 -9.06
N TRP A 66 -16.47 -6.47 -8.12
CA TRP A 66 -16.14 -5.10 -7.72
C TRP A 66 -15.65 -4.99 -6.29
N ILE A 67 -15.19 -6.09 -5.71
CA ILE A 67 -14.55 -6.09 -4.39
C ILE A 67 -13.20 -6.81 -4.49
N LYS A 68 -12.24 -6.34 -3.71
CA LYS A 68 -11.03 -7.11 -3.41
C LYS A 68 -11.21 -7.78 -2.05
N ARG A 69 -10.48 -8.87 -1.80
CA ARG A 69 -10.61 -9.66 -0.57
C ARG A 69 -9.30 -9.71 0.17
N CYS A 70 -9.36 -9.49 1.47
CA CYS A 70 -8.20 -9.53 2.35
C CYS A 70 -8.46 -10.50 3.51
N VAL A 71 -7.47 -11.35 3.80
CA VAL A 71 -7.47 -12.22 4.97
C VAL A 71 -6.61 -11.59 6.06
N ASN A 72 -7.18 -11.41 7.24
CA ASN A 72 -6.45 -10.96 8.42
C ASN A 72 -5.90 -12.16 9.19
N LEU A 73 -4.60 -12.20 9.45
CA LEU A 73 -3.99 -13.27 10.24
C LEU A 73 -2.80 -12.80 11.08
N ASP A 74 -2.42 -13.62 12.04
CA ASP A 74 -1.16 -13.54 12.79
C ASP A 74 -0.51 -14.93 12.81
N GLU A 75 0.68 -15.03 13.41
CA GLU A 75 1.46 -16.27 13.47
C GLU A 75 0.70 -17.41 14.19
N GLU A 76 0.01 -17.09 15.28
CA GLU A 76 -0.76 -18.07 16.06
C GLU A 76 -1.91 -18.64 15.21
N LYS A 77 -2.71 -17.75 14.60
CA LYS A 77 -3.85 -18.16 13.79
C LYS A 77 -3.43 -18.84 12.49
N TRP A 78 -2.31 -18.45 11.89
CA TRP A 78 -1.75 -19.15 10.73
C TRP A 78 -1.38 -20.59 11.07
N ARG A 79 -0.68 -20.80 12.20
CA ARG A 79 -0.32 -22.15 12.67
C ARG A 79 -1.53 -23.00 13.02
N ALA A 80 -2.57 -22.39 13.58
CA ALA A 80 -3.81 -23.07 13.93
C ALA A 80 -4.71 -23.38 12.72
N ALA A 81 -4.51 -22.72 11.57
CA ALA A 81 -5.32 -22.92 10.38
C ALA A 81 -5.11 -24.32 9.79
N THR A 82 -6.19 -24.89 9.23
CA THR A 82 -6.13 -26.21 8.58
C THR A 82 -5.32 -26.14 7.28
N GLN A 83 -4.80 -27.28 6.83
CA GLN A 83 -4.09 -27.36 5.56
C GLN A 83 -4.96 -26.94 4.36
N GLU A 84 -6.27 -27.19 4.45
CA GLU A 84 -7.23 -26.75 3.44
C GLU A 84 -7.31 -25.22 3.38
N THR A 85 -7.41 -24.55 4.52
CA THR A 85 -7.43 -23.08 4.61
C THR A 85 -6.13 -22.48 4.09
N LYS A 86 -4.98 -23.01 4.51
CA LYS A 86 -3.67 -22.54 4.03
C LYS A 86 -3.55 -22.71 2.53
N SER A 87 -3.85 -23.89 1.99
CA SER A 87 -3.82 -24.17 0.55
C SER A 87 -4.72 -23.24 -0.26
N ALA A 88 -5.94 -22.98 0.22
CA ALA A 88 -6.88 -22.07 -0.43
C ALA A 88 -6.36 -20.63 -0.45
N ILE A 89 -5.77 -20.16 0.66
CA ILE A 89 -5.18 -18.83 0.76
C ILE A 89 -3.96 -18.70 -0.17
N LEU A 90 -3.04 -19.67 -0.15
CA LEU A 90 -1.85 -19.67 -1.01
C LEU A 90 -2.22 -19.64 -2.50
N TYR A 91 -3.21 -20.44 -2.90
CA TYR A 91 -3.77 -20.38 -4.25
C TYR A 91 -4.35 -18.99 -4.55
N GLY A 92 -5.16 -18.44 -3.65
CA GLY A 92 -5.76 -17.12 -3.81
C GLY A 92 -4.73 -15.99 -3.93
N ILE A 93 -3.62 -16.05 -3.20
CA ILE A 93 -2.53 -15.07 -3.32
C ILE A 93 -1.87 -15.20 -4.69
N LYS A 94 -1.51 -16.43 -5.09
CA LYS A 94 -0.88 -16.71 -6.38
C LYS A 94 -1.72 -16.23 -7.56
N SER A 95 -3.05 -16.42 -7.48
CA SER A 95 -4.00 -15.96 -8.49
C SER A 95 -4.30 -14.45 -8.40
N GLY A 96 -3.78 -13.71 -7.41
CA GLY A 96 -4.07 -12.28 -7.24
C GLY A 96 -5.46 -11.96 -6.68
N ASP A 97 -6.16 -12.96 -6.13
CA ASP A 97 -7.51 -12.87 -5.58
C ASP A 97 -7.58 -12.47 -4.11
N ILE A 98 -6.53 -12.82 -3.36
CA ILE A 98 -6.48 -12.69 -1.92
C ILE A 98 -5.24 -11.89 -1.52
N TRP A 99 -5.50 -10.86 -0.72
CA TRP A 99 -4.46 -10.09 -0.04
C TRP A 99 -4.35 -10.53 1.40
N LEU A 100 -3.20 -10.31 2.04
CA LEU A 100 -3.02 -10.58 3.46
C LEU A 100 -2.75 -9.29 4.23
N THR A 101 -3.23 -9.24 5.47
CA THR A 101 -2.82 -8.19 6.41
C THR A 101 -2.61 -8.79 7.79
N LYS A 102 -1.55 -8.34 8.47
CA LYS A 102 -1.30 -8.79 9.84
C LYS A 102 -2.39 -8.28 10.77
N ILE A 103 -2.86 -9.07 11.71
CA ILE A 103 -3.75 -8.57 12.76
C ILE A 103 -2.96 -7.56 13.60
N ALA A 104 -3.55 -6.38 13.83
CA ALA A 104 -2.90 -5.28 14.52
C ALA A 104 -3.78 -4.69 15.61
N PHE A 105 -3.14 -4.17 16.65
CA PHE A 105 -3.75 -3.51 17.79
C PHE A 105 -3.06 -2.18 18.06
N ASP A 106 -3.79 -1.23 18.63
CA ASP A 106 -3.20 -0.01 19.16
C ASP A 106 -2.50 -0.26 20.52
N ASN A 107 -1.95 0.80 21.11
CA ASN A 107 -1.29 0.73 22.42
C ASN A 107 -2.23 0.34 23.58
N ASP A 108 -3.54 0.54 23.40
CA ASP A 108 -4.59 0.18 24.37
C ASP A 108 -5.17 -1.22 24.12
N LYS A 109 -4.56 -1.99 23.20
CA LYS A 109 -4.99 -3.34 22.77
C LYS A 109 -6.35 -3.37 22.08
N ASN A 110 -6.82 -2.24 21.58
CA ASN A 110 -7.97 -2.17 20.69
C ASN A 110 -7.55 -2.57 19.28
N ARG A 111 -8.41 -3.32 18.61
CA ARG A 111 -8.13 -3.78 17.25
C ARG A 111 -8.22 -2.64 16.24
N ILE A 112 -7.23 -2.58 15.35
CA ILE A 112 -7.19 -1.69 14.19
C ILE A 112 -7.13 -2.50 12.89
N TYR A 113 -7.72 -1.97 11.82
CA TYR A 113 -8.01 -2.69 10.58
C TYR A 113 -7.29 -2.05 9.40
N GLY A 114 -6.89 -2.86 8.42
CA GLY A 114 -6.33 -2.37 7.16
C GLY A 114 -7.37 -1.58 6.34
N ASN A 115 -6.94 -0.55 5.63
CA ASN A 115 -7.75 0.19 4.67
C ASN A 115 -7.77 -0.50 3.29
N VAL A 116 -8.35 0.18 2.29
CA VAL A 116 -8.51 -0.30 0.91
C VAL A 116 -7.20 -0.68 0.19
N CYS A 117 -6.06 -0.08 0.57
CA CYS A 117 -4.76 -0.39 -0.03
C CYS A 117 -3.80 -1.09 0.95
N LEU A 118 -4.24 -1.38 2.18
CA LEU A 118 -3.53 -2.09 3.25
C LEU A 118 -2.32 -1.38 3.90
N GLU A 119 -1.96 -0.17 3.46
CA GLU A 119 -0.92 0.66 4.05
C GLU A 119 -1.36 1.35 5.34
N VAL A 120 -2.67 1.58 5.53
CA VAL A 120 -3.20 2.32 6.68
C VAL A 120 -3.98 1.43 7.63
N ARG A 121 -3.77 1.68 8.93
CA ARG A 121 -4.47 1.01 10.04
C ARG A 121 -5.42 1.97 10.74
N LEU A 122 -6.71 1.62 10.75
CA LEU A 122 -7.81 2.49 11.16
C LEU A 122 -8.72 1.81 12.19
N PHE A 123 -9.41 2.62 12.99
CA PHE A 123 -10.65 2.18 13.63
C PHE A 123 -11.81 2.19 12.62
N SER A 124 -12.94 1.59 13.00
CA SER A 124 -14.18 1.77 12.24
C SER A 124 -14.47 3.26 12.08
N ARG A 125 -14.79 3.69 10.85
CA ARG A 125 -15.06 5.09 10.47
C ARG A 125 -13.86 6.04 10.62
N GLY A 126 -12.66 5.49 10.84
CA GLY A 126 -11.41 6.23 10.72
C GLY A 126 -11.15 6.63 9.27
N THR A 127 -10.35 7.67 9.11
CA THR A 127 -10.01 8.26 7.81
C THR A 127 -8.51 8.28 7.63
N CYS A 128 -8.10 8.38 6.37
CA CYS A 128 -6.72 8.47 5.99
C CYS A 128 -6.47 9.80 5.27
N LEU A 129 -5.44 10.53 5.70
CA LEU A 129 -4.93 11.69 4.99
C LEU A 129 -3.46 11.41 4.67
N LEU A 130 -3.16 11.30 3.38
CA LEU A 130 -1.87 10.86 2.86
C LEU A 130 -1.12 12.00 2.16
N GLU A 131 0.19 11.96 2.28
CA GLU A 131 1.13 12.79 1.52
C GLU A 131 2.44 12.02 1.31
N HIS A 132 3.24 12.43 0.33
CA HIS A 132 4.49 11.76 0.01
C HIS A 132 5.63 12.76 -0.12
N VAL A 133 6.77 12.44 0.48
CA VAL A 133 8.03 13.11 0.12
C VAL A 133 8.47 12.61 -1.26
N ASN A 134 8.61 13.51 -2.22
CA ASN A 134 9.20 13.20 -3.51
C ASN A 134 10.74 13.13 -3.37
N LEU A 135 11.26 11.93 -3.14
CA LEU A 135 12.69 11.67 -2.99
C LEU A 135 13.47 11.98 -4.28
N GLY A 136 12.86 11.77 -5.45
CA GLY A 136 13.46 12.09 -6.75
C GLY A 136 13.69 13.60 -6.95
N ALA A 137 12.92 14.44 -6.24
CA ALA A 137 13.05 15.89 -6.25
C ALA A 137 13.97 16.44 -5.15
N CYS A 138 14.64 15.58 -4.38
CA CYS A 138 15.54 15.99 -3.29
C CYS A 138 17.02 15.81 -3.68
N ASN A 139 17.90 16.70 -3.19
CA ASN A 139 19.28 16.32 -2.93
C ASN A 139 19.38 15.68 -1.53
N ILE A 140 20.45 14.93 -1.24
CA ILE A 140 20.64 14.24 0.06
C ILE A 140 20.45 15.19 1.24
N GLU A 141 21.00 16.40 1.13
CA GLU A 141 20.94 17.47 2.14
C GLU A 141 19.53 18.02 2.37
N ASP A 142 18.64 17.91 1.38
CA ASP A 142 17.27 18.45 1.42
C ASP A 142 16.28 17.46 2.05
N ILE A 143 16.59 16.16 2.05
CA ILE A 143 15.70 15.07 2.48
C ILE A 143 15.11 15.35 3.87
N SER A 144 15.96 15.75 4.81
CA SER A 144 15.53 15.97 6.20
C SER A 144 14.51 17.10 6.31
N THR A 145 14.73 18.18 5.56
CA THR A 145 13.81 19.33 5.48
C THR A 145 12.51 18.93 4.79
N ALA A 146 12.58 18.12 3.72
CA ALA A 146 11.39 17.66 3.00
C ALA A 146 10.46 16.82 3.89
N TYR A 147 11.01 15.90 4.69
CA TYR A 147 10.23 15.14 5.69
C TYR A 147 9.60 16.05 6.76
N PHE A 148 10.36 17.00 7.29
CA PHE A 148 9.85 17.95 8.29
C PHE A 148 8.69 18.79 7.74
N ASN A 149 8.84 19.34 6.54
CA ASN A 149 7.82 20.16 5.90
C ASN A 149 6.58 19.34 5.57
N GLY A 150 6.73 18.18 4.91
CA GLY A 150 5.61 17.31 4.55
C GLY A 150 4.80 16.88 5.78
N MET A 151 5.45 16.48 6.87
CA MET A 151 4.70 16.16 8.09
C MET A 151 3.99 17.37 8.71
N SER A 152 4.62 18.55 8.64
CA SER A 152 4.05 19.79 9.19
C SER A 152 2.80 20.22 8.43
N GLU A 153 2.86 20.17 7.10
CA GLU A 153 1.73 20.46 6.21
C GLU A 153 0.60 19.46 6.43
N LEU A 154 0.93 18.17 6.41
CA LEU A 154 -0.04 17.09 6.61
C LEU A 154 -0.77 17.19 7.96
N CYS A 155 -0.03 17.43 9.06
CA CYS A 155 -0.62 17.61 10.38
C CYS A 155 -1.49 18.88 10.48
N SER A 156 -1.09 19.96 9.82
CA SER A 156 -1.86 21.22 9.76
C SER A 156 -3.16 21.06 8.97
N LEU A 157 -3.13 20.30 7.87
CA LEU A 157 -4.28 20.01 7.04
C LEU A 157 -5.27 19.08 7.75
N HIS A 158 -4.78 18.05 8.44
CA HIS A 158 -5.60 17.08 9.17
C HIS A 158 -6.65 17.72 10.09
N ALA A 159 -6.27 18.80 10.78
CA ALA A 159 -7.18 19.49 11.71
C ALA A 159 -8.33 20.26 11.02
N ARG A 160 -8.27 20.47 9.70
CA ARG A 160 -9.13 21.40 8.96
C ARG A 160 -9.82 20.82 7.73
N THR A 161 -9.73 19.52 7.48
CA THR A 161 -10.34 18.87 6.30
C THR A 161 -11.87 18.92 6.27
N GLY A 162 -12.53 19.09 7.41
CA GLY A 162 -13.98 19.04 7.51
C GLY A 162 -14.59 17.64 7.35
N VAL A 163 -13.76 16.58 7.26
CA VAL A 163 -14.22 15.21 6.96
C VAL A 163 -15.28 14.68 7.94
N ALA A 164 -15.26 15.14 9.20
CA ALA A 164 -16.19 14.73 10.22
C ALA A 164 -17.50 15.54 10.28
N MET A 165 -17.71 16.54 9.40
CA MET A 165 -18.88 17.43 9.45
C MET A 165 -20.21 16.69 9.24
N SER A 166 -20.22 15.62 8.44
CA SER A 166 -21.42 14.80 8.22
C SER A 166 -21.81 13.96 9.43
N GLY A 167 -20.89 13.78 10.39
CA GLY A 167 -21.05 12.84 11.49
C GLY A 167 -20.87 11.37 11.09
N GLU A 168 -20.47 11.07 9.83
CA GLU A 168 -20.19 9.72 9.33
C GLU A 168 -18.76 9.26 9.60
N TYR A 169 -17.80 10.17 9.72
CA TYR A 169 -16.40 9.84 10.03
C TYR A 169 -16.03 10.26 11.45
N LEU A 170 -15.02 9.61 12.02
CA LEU A 170 -14.48 10.00 13.33
C LEU A 170 -13.95 11.44 13.27
N ASN A 171 -14.11 12.17 14.37
CA ASN A 171 -13.60 13.53 14.45
C ASN A 171 -12.07 13.52 14.47
N PRO A 172 -11.36 14.43 13.77
CA PRO A 172 -9.89 14.55 13.83
C PRO A 172 -9.32 14.72 15.25
N LYS A 173 -10.13 15.14 16.23
CA LYS A 173 -9.73 15.16 17.64
C LYS A 173 -9.55 13.76 18.23
N GLN A 174 -10.31 12.78 17.75
CA GLN A 174 -10.28 11.37 18.14
C GLN A 174 -9.41 10.56 17.17
N ASP A 175 -9.56 10.78 15.87
CA ASP A 175 -8.83 10.11 14.80
C ASP A 175 -7.47 10.78 14.56
N ARG A 176 -6.54 10.62 15.50
CA ARG A 176 -5.24 11.32 15.50
C ARG A 176 -4.22 10.63 14.60
N GLN A 177 -4.45 10.59 13.30
CA GLN A 177 -3.52 9.92 12.40
C GLN A 177 -3.38 10.60 11.04
N VAL A 178 -2.20 10.44 10.46
CA VAL A 178 -1.84 10.86 9.11
C VAL A 178 -0.91 9.81 8.49
N GLY A 179 -0.69 9.84 7.18
CA GLY A 179 0.25 8.93 6.52
C GLY A 179 1.21 9.67 5.59
N LEU A 180 2.39 10.00 6.10
CA LEU A 180 3.50 10.48 5.28
C LEU A 180 4.27 9.29 4.72
N GLY A 181 4.29 9.17 3.40
CA GLY A 181 5.07 8.19 2.65
C GLY A 181 6.18 8.84 1.84
N VAL A 182 6.66 8.10 0.84
CA VAL A 182 7.64 8.58 -0.13
C VAL A 182 7.26 8.14 -1.54
N LEU A 183 7.89 8.75 -2.54
CA LEU A 183 7.98 8.26 -3.92
C LEU A 183 9.32 8.66 -4.53
N GLY A 184 9.68 8.06 -5.66
CA GLY A 184 10.88 8.42 -6.42
C GLY A 184 12.20 7.89 -5.84
N LEU A 185 12.17 6.81 -5.04
CA LEU A 185 13.39 6.24 -4.49
C LEU A 185 14.37 5.82 -5.59
N ALA A 186 13.91 5.13 -6.64
CA ALA A 186 14.78 4.66 -7.71
C ALA A 186 15.47 5.83 -8.44
N ASN A 187 14.76 6.94 -8.65
CA ASN A 187 15.31 8.17 -9.24
C ASN A 187 16.44 8.73 -8.36
N LEU A 188 16.22 8.80 -7.04
CA LEU A 188 17.21 9.27 -6.08
C LEU A 188 18.46 8.36 -6.07
N LEU A 189 18.28 7.04 -6.03
CA LEU A 189 19.37 6.07 -6.07
C LEU A 189 20.21 6.20 -7.35
N LYS A 190 19.55 6.31 -8.51
CA LYS A 190 20.19 6.57 -9.81
C LYS A 190 21.05 7.83 -9.79
N ARG A 191 20.54 8.94 -9.26
CA ARG A 191 21.25 10.22 -9.18
C ARG A 191 22.61 10.11 -8.47
N TYR A 192 22.65 9.30 -7.41
CA TYR A 192 23.86 9.10 -6.60
C TYR A 192 24.69 7.86 -6.98
N LYS A 193 24.26 7.12 -8.02
CA LYS A 193 24.87 5.87 -8.50
C LYS A 193 24.98 4.83 -7.36
N ILE A 194 23.89 4.67 -6.62
CA ILE A 194 23.75 3.68 -5.56
C ILE A 194 22.80 2.61 -6.08
N THR A 195 23.20 1.35 -6.01
CA THR A 195 22.30 0.24 -6.34
C THR A 195 21.32 -0.04 -5.20
N TYR A 196 20.18 -0.66 -5.51
CA TYR A 196 19.24 -1.14 -4.49
C TYR A 196 19.91 -2.07 -3.48
N ALA A 197 20.81 -2.95 -3.92
CA ALA A 197 21.55 -3.85 -3.04
C ALA A 197 22.43 -3.08 -2.04
N GLU A 198 23.23 -2.11 -2.52
CA GLU A 198 24.05 -1.25 -1.65
C GLU A 198 23.19 -0.41 -0.70
N PHE A 199 22.02 0.04 -1.15
CA PHE A 199 21.10 0.80 -0.32
C PHE A 199 20.45 -0.05 0.77
N GLY A 200 20.05 -1.29 0.46
CA GLY A 200 19.54 -2.25 1.45
C GLY A 200 20.55 -2.55 2.55
N ASP A 201 21.82 -2.76 2.17
CA ASP A 201 22.94 -2.91 3.13
C ASP A 201 23.14 -1.65 3.98
N ALA A 202 23.01 -0.46 3.37
CA ALA A 202 23.14 0.81 4.08
C ALA A 202 22.00 1.03 5.09
N LEU A 203 20.75 0.72 4.73
CA LEU A 203 19.61 0.80 5.65
C LEU A 203 19.78 -0.14 6.85
N GLU A 204 20.20 -1.38 6.62
CA GLU A 204 20.51 -2.35 7.69
C GLU A 204 21.60 -1.82 8.63
N GLN A 205 22.67 -1.24 8.07
CA GLN A 205 23.75 -0.63 8.86
C GLN A 205 23.24 0.52 9.73
N VAL A 206 22.37 1.37 9.18
CA VAL A 206 21.75 2.46 9.92
C VAL A 206 20.84 1.92 11.04
N ASN A 207 20.00 0.92 10.77
CA ASN A 207 19.12 0.29 11.76
C ASN A 207 19.89 -0.42 12.89
N THR A 208 21.04 -1.02 12.57
CA THR A 208 21.89 -1.73 13.55
C THR A 208 22.90 -0.82 14.26
N GLY A 209 22.89 0.50 13.98
CA GLY A 209 23.82 1.47 14.56
C GLY A 209 25.26 1.33 14.05
N LYS A 210 25.48 0.57 12.97
CA LYS A 210 26.79 0.41 12.34
C LYS A 210 27.07 1.62 11.45
N VAL A 211 27.97 2.47 11.91
CA VAL A 211 28.36 3.67 11.15
C VAL A 211 29.28 3.28 9.99
N LYS A 212 28.90 3.70 8.78
CA LYS A 212 29.76 3.75 7.61
C LYS A 212 29.74 5.17 7.05
N HIS A 213 30.69 5.52 6.19
CA HIS A 213 30.70 6.83 5.52
C HIS A 213 30.72 6.65 4.00
N THR A 214 30.06 5.61 3.51
CA THR A 214 29.78 5.42 2.08
C THR A 214 28.62 6.33 1.66
N LYS A 215 28.48 6.61 0.36
CA LYS A 215 27.36 7.42 -0.15
C LYS A 215 26.00 6.81 0.19
N ALA A 216 25.87 5.49 0.04
CA ALA A 216 24.65 4.76 0.39
C ALA A 216 24.28 4.91 1.87
N TRP A 217 25.27 4.80 2.76
CA TRP A 217 25.04 5.00 4.20
C TRP A 217 24.63 6.44 4.52
N ILE A 218 25.31 7.43 3.95
CA ILE A 218 24.99 8.85 4.16
C ILE A 218 23.55 9.14 3.70
N LEU A 219 23.14 8.59 2.55
CA LEU A 219 21.78 8.72 2.06
C LEU A 219 20.76 8.07 3.02
N ALA A 220 21.00 6.81 3.43
CA ALA A 220 20.14 6.10 4.37
C ALA A 220 20.02 6.84 5.73
N ASP A 221 21.13 7.40 6.23
CA ASP A 221 21.14 8.15 7.48
C ASP A 221 20.41 9.50 7.39
N ASN A 222 20.47 10.18 6.23
CA ASN A 222 19.68 11.39 6.00
C ASN A 222 18.18 11.08 5.94
N ILE A 223 17.78 9.96 5.33
CA ILE A 223 16.38 9.49 5.38
C ILE A 223 15.96 9.22 6.83
N ARG A 224 16.76 8.48 7.61
CA ARG A 224 16.49 8.28 9.05
C ARG A 224 16.37 9.60 9.80
N HIS A 225 17.26 10.56 9.54
CA HIS A 225 17.21 11.87 10.19
C HIS A 225 15.92 12.63 9.85
N GLY A 226 15.51 12.64 8.57
CA GLY A 226 14.24 13.21 8.14
C GLY A 226 13.03 12.56 8.82
N ILE A 227 13.01 11.22 8.89
CA ILE A 227 11.96 10.46 9.59
C ILE A 227 11.88 10.87 11.07
N ASN A 228 13.02 11.05 11.74
CA ASN A 228 13.05 11.50 13.13
C ASN A 228 12.52 12.94 13.30
N MET A 229 12.83 13.83 12.36
CA MET A 229 12.30 15.20 12.36
C MET A 229 10.78 15.21 12.16
N ALA A 230 10.27 14.45 11.18
CA ALA A 230 8.84 14.25 10.98
C ALA A 230 8.16 13.63 12.22
N THR A 231 8.81 12.67 12.88
CA THR A 231 8.30 12.04 14.11
C THR A 231 8.07 13.07 15.22
N GLN A 232 8.99 14.03 15.40
CA GLN A 232 8.82 15.11 16.38
C GLN A 232 7.62 16.01 16.04
N VAL A 233 7.40 16.30 14.76
CA VAL A 233 6.22 17.07 14.31
C VAL A 233 4.94 16.30 14.58
N ALA A 234 4.89 15.02 14.25
CA ALA A 234 3.72 14.16 14.48
C ALA A 234 3.38 14.08 15.98
N HIS A 235 4.37 13.90 16.84
CA HIS A 235 4.19 13.90 18.30
C HIS A 235 3.71 15.25 18.85
N SER A 236 4.23 16.38 18.33
CA SER A 236 3.76 17.70 18.77
C SER A 236 2.28 17.95 18.44
N HIS A 237 1.77 17.29 17.39
CA HIS A 237 0.35 17.29 17.01
C HIS A 237 -0.47 16.15 17.63
N LYS A 238 0.15 15.34 18.51
CA LYS A 238 -0.46 14.19 19.20
C LYS A 238 -0.95 13.11 18.24
N MET A 239 -0.31 12.94 17.09
CA MET A 239 -0.60 11.84 16.20
C MET A 239 -0.20 10.52 16.85
N VAL A 240 -1.04 9.50 16.70
CA VAL A 240 -0.81 8.13 17.18
C VAL A 240 -0.25 7.24 16.08
N ARG A 241 -0.43 7.62 14.81
CA ARG A 241 0.15 7.01 13.62
C ARG A 241 0.39 8.11 12.57
N ALA A 242 1.50 8.03 11.85
CA ALA A 242 2.00 9.13 11.03
C ALA A 242 2.68 8.69 9.72
N PHE A 243 3.13 7.43 9.61
CA PHE A 243 3.90 6.98 8.45
C PHE A 243 3.21 5.82 7.74
N ALA A 244 3.11 5.90 6.42
CA ALA A 244 2.52 4.85 5.58
C ALA A 244 3.18 4.88 4.20
N ILE A 245 3.50 3.72 3.64
CA ILE A 245 3.94 3.61 2.24
C ILE A 245 2.73 3.16 1.42
N ALA A 246 2.01 4.14 0.87
CA ALA A 246 0.87 3.89 -0.02
C ALA A 246 1.33 3.63 -1.46
N PRO A 247 0.51 2.97 -2.30
CA PRO A 247 0.76 2.92 -3.73
C PRO A 247 0.66 4.33 -4.31
N THR A 248 1.67 4.76 -5.06
CA THR A 248 1.71 6.15 -5.58
C THR A 248 1.57 6.24 -7.09
N ALA A 249 1.03 5.22 -7.77
CA ALA A 249 1.06 5.12 -9.24
C ALA A 249 0.53 6.37 -9.98
N SER A 250 -0.60 6.94 -9.56
CA SER A 250 -1.12 8.18 -10.18
C SER A 250 -0.35 9.42 -9.75
N CYS A 251 0.02 9.52 -8.47
CA CYS A 251 0.76 10.66 -7.93
C CYS A 251 2.17 10.75 -8.53
N SER A 252 2.79 9.60 -8.83
CA SER A 252 4.14 9.52 -9.38
C SER A 252 4.19 10.02 -10.83
N TYR A 253 3.16 9.77 -11.64
CA TYR A 253 3.03 10.31 -13.01
C TYR A 253 3.01 11.83 -13.07
N ARG A 254 2.47 12.48 -12.04
CA ARG A 254 2.44 13.95 -11.90
C ARG A 254 3.70 14.52 -11.24
N SER A 255 4.62 13.67 -10.82
CA SER A 255 5.83 14.06 -10.10
C SER A 255 7.05 13.96 -11.01
N LYS A 256 7.93 14.95 -10.93
CA LYS A 256 9.20 14.96 -11.67
C LYS A 256 10.38 14.90 -10.71
N ASP A 257 11.44 14.24 -11.13
CA ASP A 257 12.74 14.24 -10.46
C ASP A 257 13.54 15.49 -10.85
N LEU A 258 14.69 15.69 -10.20
CA LEU A 258 15.56 16.85 -10.47
C LEU A 258 16.17 16.86 -11.89
N ASP A 259 16.11 15.75 -12.63
CA ASP A 259 16.59 15.62 -14.00
C ASP A 259 15.45 15.74 -15.04
N GLY A 260 14.21 15.93 -14.58
CA GLY A 260 13.01 16.07 -15.43
C GLY A 260 12.32 14.76 -15.81
N TYR A 261 12.77 13.62 -15.31
CA TYR A 261 12.08 12.34 -15.50
C TYR A 261 10.88 12.23 -14.58
N THR A 262 9.91 11.40 -14.96
CA THR A 262 8.82 11.01 -14.07
C THR A 262 9.40 10.29 -12.85
N CYS A 263 8.87 10.57 -11.66
CA CYS A 263 9.28 9.84 -10.47
C CYS A 263 8.71 8.42 -10.49
N THR A 264 9.51 7.47 -10.00
CA THR A 264 9.09 6.09 -9.77
C THR A 264 8.11 5.99 -8.59
N PRO A 265 7.21 5.00 -8.59
CA PRO A 265 6.32 4.79 -7.46
C PRO A 265 7.09 4.44 -6.18
N GLU A 266 6.66 5.01 -5.04
CA GLU A 266 7.10 4.65 -3.69
C GLU A 266 8.60 4.30 -3.51
N ILE A 267 8.90 3.10 -3.01
CA ILE A 267 10.24 2.57 -2.76
C ILE A 267 10.58 1.34 -3.61
N ALA A 268 9.65 0.75 -4.36
CA ALA A 268 9.96 -0.40 -5.20
C ALA A 268 10.65 0.06 -6.50
N PRO A 269 11.54 -0.78 -7.06
CA PRO A 269 12.03 -0.54 -8.40
C PRO A 269 10.88 -0.66 -9.41
N PRO A 270 10.81 0.19 -10.44
CA PRO A 270 9.78 0.08 -11.45
C PRO A 270 9.97 -1.19 -12.29
N ILE A 271 8.88 -1.71 -12.87
CA ILE A 271 8.92 -2.89 -13.74
C ILE A 271 9.70 -2.60 -15.04
N SER A 272 9.59 -1.36 -15.54
CA SER A 272 10.22 -0.87 -16.76
C SER A 272 10.67 0.57 -16.57
N ARG A 273 11.69 1.01 -17.31
CA ARG A 273 12.13 2.42 -17.34
C ARG A 273 11.13 3.36 -18.03
N THR A 274 10.22 2.79 -18.83
CA THR A 274 9.19 3.53 -19.56
C THR A 274 7.84 2.84 -19.39
N VAL A 275 6.80 3.64 -19.23
CA VAL A 275 5.40 3.17 -19.15
C VAL A 275 4.57 4.00 -20.12
N ASP A 276 3.95 3.33 -21.07
CA ASP A 276 2.94 3.94 -21.95
C ASP A 276 1.56 3.79 -21.31
N ARG A 277 0.79 4.88 -21.32
CA ARG A 277 -0.59 4.93 -20.84
C ARG A 277 -1.46 5.40 -21.98
N ASP A 278 -2.30 4.51 -22.49
CA ASP A 278 -3.39 4.93 -23.35
C ASP A 278 -4.35 5.80 -22.52
N SER A 279 -4.83 6.93 -23.01
CA SER A 279 -5.96 7.68 -22.44
C SER A 279 -7.01 7.78 -23.54
N ALA A 280 -8.27 7.48 -23.19
CA ALA A 280 -9.40 7.64 -24.09
C ALA A 280 -9.59 9.09 -24.57
N THR A 281 -9.00 10.06 -23.86
CA THR A 281 -9.19 11.49 -24.07
C THR A 281 -7.94 12.18 -24.63
N PHE A 282 -6.75 11.75 -24.20
CA PHE A 282 -5.46 12.39 -24.56
C PHE A 282 -4.55 11.54 -25.46
N GLY A 283 -4.95 10.31 -25.81
CA GLY A 283 -4.10 9.37 -26.54
C GLY A 283 -3.03 8.72 -25.66
N VAL A 284 -2.02 8.12 -26.27
CA VAL A 284 -0.94 7.44 -25.53
C VAL A 284 0.02 8.48 -24.93
N GLU A 285 0.08 8.57 -23.61
CA GLU A 285 1.07 9.33 -22.87
C GLU A 285 2.19 8.41 -22.39
N THR A 286 3.43 8.79 -22.68
CA THR A 286 4.63 8.03 -22.29
C THR A 286 5.29 8.66 -21.08
N TYR A 287 5.48 7.86 -20.04
CA TYR A 287 6.20 8.25 -18.82
C TYR A 287 7.57 7.58 -18.78
N GLU A 288 8.62 8.40 -18.71
CA GLU A 288 10.00 7.93 -18.61
C GLU A 288 10.55 8.15 -17.20
N TYR A 289 11.09 7.11 -16.59
CA TYR A 289 11.71 7.15 -15.26
C TYR A 289 13.23 7.40 -15.31
N GLY A 290 13.81 7.46 -16.51
CA GLY A 290 15.25 7.55 -16.72
C GLY A 290 15.97 6.22 -16.50
N ASP A 291 17.31 6.28 -16.41
CA ASP A 291 18.16 5.09 -16.28
C ASP A 291 18.21 4.54 -14.84
N VAL A 292 17.05 4.27 -14.26
CA VAL A 292 16.88 3.63 -12.95
C VAL A 292 17.01 2.11 -13.06
N GLU A 293 17.43 1.44 -11.98
CA GLU A 293 17.35 -0.02 -11.91
C GLU A 293 15.88 -0.46 -11.93
N ILE A 294 15.55 -1.45 -12.76
CA ILE A 294 14.22 -2.04 -12.83
C ILE A 294 14.12 -3.32 -11.99
N ALA A 295 12.91 -3.77 -11.68
CA ALA A 295 12.68 -4.92 -10.82
C ALA A 295 13.45 -6.20 -11.22
N SER A 296 13.55 -6.48 -12.52
CA SER A 296 14.31 -7.63 -13.06
C SER A 296 15.83 -7.50 -12.92
N GLU A 297 16.36 -6.29 -12.79
CA GLU A 297 17.78 -6.02 -12.55
C GLU A 297 18.12 -6.05 -11.05
N VAL A 298 17.22 -5.52 -10.21
CA VAL A 298 17.39 -5.47 -8.76
C VAL A 298 17.28 -6.85 -8.12
N GLY A 299 16.30 -7.65 -8.56
CA GLY A 299 16.01 -8.96 -7.96
C GLY A 299 15.26 -8.87 -6.62
N TRP A 300 14.57 -9.97 -6.27
CA TRP A 300 13.65 -10.00 -5.13
C TRP A 300 14.35 -9.72 -3.80
N ASP A 301 15.50 -10.36 -3.54
CA ASP A 301 16.16 -10.26 -2.23
C ASP A 301 16.66 -8.85 -1.91
N ALA A 302 17.21 -8.14 -2.91
CA ALA A 302 17.67 -6.76 -2.73
C ALA A 302 16.49 -5.80 -2.49
N TYR A 303 15.42 -5.92 -3.28
CA TYR A 303 14.19 -5.15 -3.05
C TYR A 303 13.56 -5.47 -1.69
N LYS A 304 13.41 -6.76 -1.33
CA LYS A 304 12.86 -7.19 -0.04
C LYS A 304 13.68 -6.63 1.12
N LYS A 305 15.01 -6.62 1.02
CA LYS A 305 15.89 -6.02 2.01
C LYS A 305 15.65 -4.52 2.15
N VAL A 306 15.56 -3.78 1.04
CA VAL A 306 15.22 -2.34 1.07
C VAL A 306 13.85 -2.13 1.72
N ALA A 307 12.82 -2.86 1.29
CA ALA A 307 11.47 -2.76 1.83
C ALA A 307 11.42 -3.03 3.34
N ASP A 308 12.12 -4.08 3.81
CA ASP A 308 12.15 -4.43 5.22
C ASP A 308 12.90 -3.41 6.07
N GLU A 309 14.10 -3.03 5.65
CA GLU A 309 14.94 -2.12 6.42
C GLU A 309 14.38 -0.69 6.41
N PHE A 310 13.73 -0.27 5.33
CA PHE A 310 13.01 1.01 5.29
C PHE A 310 11.81 0.99 6.24
N LEU A 311 11.05 -0.10 6.25
CA LEU A 311 9.89 -0.22 7.13
C LEU A 311 10.30 -0.29 8.61
N LYS A 312 11.46 -0.88 8.94
CA LYS A 312 12.05 -0.83 10.29
C LYS A 312 12.37 0.60 10.74
N LEU A 313 12.81 1.49 9.84
CA LEU A 313 12.99 2.91 10.18
C LEU A 313 11.66 3.54 10.60
N TYR A 314 10.58 3.33 9.84
CA TYR A 314 9.25 3.82 10.22
C TYR A 314 8.73 3.15 11.49
N GLN A 315 8.93 1.84 11.66
CA GLN A 315 8.51 1.09 12.83
C GLN A 315 9.18 1.62 14.11
N SER A 316 10.46 2.01 14.04
CA SER A 316 11.23 2.54 15.17
C SER A 316 10.65 3.83 15.77
N THR A 317 9.82 4.56 14.99
CA THR A 317 9.13 5.77 15.44
C THR A 317 7.96 5.49 16.39
N GLY A 318 7.44 4.26 16.39
CA GLY A 318 6.17 3.92 17.05
C GLY A 318 4.92 4.50 16.37
N LEU A 319 5.06 5.11 15.19
CA LEU A 319 3.97 5.78 14.46
C LEU A 319 3.68 5.14 13.09
N LEU A 320 4.20 3.94 12.83
CA LEU A 320 3.95 3.24 11.57
C LEU A 320 2.48 2.78 11.46
N HIS A 321 1.86 3.05 10.31
CA HIS A 321 0.67 2.33 9.88
C HIS A 321 1.05 1.02 9.16
N GLY A 322 1.77 1.12 8.04
CA GLY A 322 2.10 -0.03 7.20
C GLY A 322 2.60 0.32 5.81
N TYR A 323 2.71 -0.70 4.98
CA TYR A 323 3.13 -0.65 3.57
C TYR A 323 2.21 -1.54 2.73
N SER A 324 1.67 -1.02 1.63
CA SER A 324 1.08 -1.77 0.53
C SER A 324 2.12 -2.61 -0.23
N PHE A 325 2.74 -3.55 0.47
CA PHE A 325 3.86 -4.33 -0.02
C PHE A 325 3.41 -5.33 -1.09
N ASN A 326 3.97 -5.21 -2.28
CA ASN A 326 3.73 -6.12 -3.39
C ASN A 326 4.76 -7.25 -3.42
N SER A 327 4.30 -8.47 -3.71
CA SER A 327 5.14 -9.64 -3.99
C SER A 327 5.25 -9.90 -5.50
N TRP A 328 6.26 -10.66 -5.93
CA TRP A 328 6.53 -10.89 -7.36
C TRP A 328 6.21 -12.34 -7.76
N SER A 329 5.04 -12.59 -8.37
CA SER A 329 4.49 -13.95 -8.63
C SER A 329 5.37 -14.83 -9.50
N ASP A 330 6.17 -14.22 -10.37
CA ASP A 330 7.07 -14.87 -11.31
C ASP A 330 8.48 -15.07 -10.74
N VAL A 331 8.71 -14.66 -9.48
CA VAL A 331 9.99 -14.79 -8.78
C VAL A 331 9.85 -15.58 -7.48
N VAL A 332 8.77 -15.39 -6.72
CA VAL A 332 8.56 -16.05 -5.42
C VAL A 332 7.66 -17.28 -5.56
N GLU A 333 7.90 -18.28 -4.71
CA GLU A 333 7.00 -19.41 -4.57
C GLU A 333 6.03 -19.16 -3.39
N TYR A 334 4.73 -19.12 -3.68
CA TYR A 334 3.70 -18.99 -2.64
C TYR A 334 3.45 -20.33 -1.93
N ASN A 335 4.32 -20.64 -0.97
CA ASN A 335 4.20 -21.78 -0.06
C ASN A 335 4.02 -21.29 1.40
N GLU A 336 3.90 -22.21 2.35
CA GLU A 336 3.74 -21.84 3.77
C GLU A 336 4.96 -21.08 4.30
N GLN A 337 6.17 -21.46 3.89
CA GLN A 337 7.40 -20.79 4.28
C GLN A 337 7.39 -19.31 3.86
N PHE A 338 6.93 -18.99 2.66
CA PHE A 338 6.79 -17.60 2.21
C PHE A 338 5.89 -16.77 3.13
N VAL A 339 4.75 -17.33 3.56
CA VAL A 339 3.83 -16.65 4.49
C VAL A 339 4.44 -16.52 5.88
N GLU A 340 5.16 -17.53 6.35
CA GLU A 340 5.87 -17.51 7.64
C GLU A 340 7.01 -16.47 7.65
N GLU A 341 7.82 -16.42 6.59
CA GLU A 341 8.86 -15.39 6.42
C GLU A 341 8.25 -13.98 6.34
N TRP A 342 7.11 -13.83 5.66
CA TRP A 342 6.37 -12.58 5.65
C TRP A 342 5.86 -12.21 7.05
N LEU A 343 5.31 -13.18 7.81
CA LEU A 343 4.84 -12.99 9.19
C LEU A 343 5.96 -12.54 10.13
N ASP A 344 7.17 -13.08 9.95
CA ASP A 344 8.36 -12.73 10.73
C ASP A 344 8.99 -11.39 10.30
N SER A 345 8.76 -10.96 9.06
CA SER A 345 9.29 -9.70 8.52
C SER A 345 8.58 -8.46 9.11
N PRO A 346 9.17 -7.25 9.00
CA PRO A 346 8.50 -6.02 9.43
C PRO A 346 7.27 -5.65 8.59
N GLN A 347 7.07 -6.29 7.43
CA GLN A 347 5.95 -6.00 6.52
C GLN A 347 4.59 -6.14 7.21
N THR A 348 3.65 -5.27 6.87
CA THR A 348 2.32 -5.25 7.50
C THR A 348 1.23 -5.94 6.68
N SER A 349 1.50 -6.12 5.38
CA SER A 349 0.53 -6.59 4.38
C SER A 349 1.22 -7.31 3.24
N LEU A 350 0.46 -8.11 2.50
CA LEU A 350 0.74 -8.56 1.14
C LEU A 350 -0.40 -8.03 0.27
N TYR A 351 -0.08 -7.05 -0.59
CA TYR A 351 -1.04 -6.33 -1.41
C TYR A 351 -1.22 -7.02 -2.76
N TYR A 352 -0.52 -6.60 -3.82
CA TYR A 352 -0.58 -7.29 -5.10
C TYR A 352 0.54 -8.29 -5.31
N SER A 353 0.20 -9.37 -6.02
CA SER A 353 1.15 -10.26 -6.68
C SER A 353 1.41 -9.73 -8.09
N LEU A 354 2.62 -9.26 -8.36
CA LEU A 354 3.01 -8.63 -9.63
C LEU A 354 3.89 -9.57 -10.46
N GLN A 355 3.75 -9.51 -11.78
CA GLN A 355 4.75 -10.06 -12.70
C GLN A 355 5.74 -8.96 -13.05
N VAL A 356 7.04 -9.22 -12.87
CA VAL A 356 8.09 -8.20 -13.03
C VAL A 356 9.19 -8.60 -14.01
N MET A 357 9.23 -9.86 -14.44
CA MET A 357 10.15 -10.36 -15.44
C MET A 357 9.54 -10.18 -16.84
N GLY A 358 10.26 -9.50 -17.73
CA GLY A 358 9.75 -9.06 -19.03
C GLY A 358 9.24 -10.16 -19.99
N ASP A 359 9.60 -11.42 -19.74
CA ASP A 359 9.32 -12.55 -20.65
C ASP A 359 8.31 -13.58 -20.11
N VAL A 360 7.80 -13.42 -18.88
CA VAL A 360 6.86 -14.38 -18.27
C VAL A 360 5.45 -13.80 -18.20
N GLN A 361 4.91 -13.37 -19.33
CA GLN A 361 3.46 -13.41 -19.50
C GLN A 361 3.07 -14.85 -19.79
N ASP A 362 2.87 -15.66 -18.74
CA ASP A 362 2.19 -16.93 -18.89
C ASP A 362 0.74 -16.67 -19.32
N LYS A 363 0.52 -16.63 -20.63
CA LYS A 363 -0.80 -16.43 -21.26
C LYS A 363 -1.76 -17.60 -21.01
N THR A 364 -1.34 -18.63 -20.26
CA THR A 364 -2.25 -19.70 -19.83
C THR A 364 -2.97 -19.40 -18.52
N ASP A 365 -2.51 -18.41 -17.75
CA ASP A 365 -3.15 -17.98 -16.50
C ASP A 365 -3.41 -16.46 -16.55
N ALA A 366 -4.33 -16.06 -17.44
CA ALA A 366 -4.77 -14.68 -17.70
C ALA A 366 -5.46 -13.98 -16.51
N TYR A 367 -5.24 -14.45 -15.27
CA TYR A 367 -5.93 -13.99 -14.06
C TYR A 367 -5.00 -13.51 -12.94
N ALA A 368 -3.68 -13.72 -13.02
CA ALA A 368 -2.76 -13.46 -11.90
C ALA A 368 -2.15 -12.05 -11.83
N ALA A 369 -2.24 -11.27 -12.91
CA ALA A 369 -2.05 -9.83 -12.83
C ALA A 369 -3.45 -9.23 -12.66
N LEU A 370 -3.58 -8.17 -11.85
CA LEU A 370 -4.60 -7.17 -12.14
C LEU A 370 -4.68 -7.02 -13.65
N ASP A 371 -5.89 -7.08 -14.22
CA ASP A 371 -6.04 -6.70 -15.61
C ASP A 371 -5.28 -5.38 -15.73
N LYS A 372 -4.31 -5.32 -16.64
CA LYS A 372 -3.60 -4.06 -16.88
C LYS A 372 -4.66 -2.99 -17.12
N GLU A 373 -5.77 -3.37 -17.75
CA GLU A 373 -7.01 -2.60 -17.85
C GLU A 373 -7.64 -2.14 -16.53
N ASP A 374 -7.60 -2.87 -15.41
CA ASP A 374 -8.18 -2.42 -14.13
C ASP A 374 -7.34 -1.33 -13.47
N VAL A 375 -6.01 -1.48 -13.46
CA VAL A 375 -5.07 -0.47 -12.95
C VAL A 375 -4.96 0.69 -13.93
N ASP A 376 -4.94 0.40 -15.23
CA ASP A 376 -4.82 1.38 -16.29
C ASP A 376 -6.13 2.15 -16.49
N SER A 377 -7.30 1.54 -16.33
CA SER A 377 -8.59 2.24 -16.32
C SER A 377 -8.75 3.13 -15.09
N TYR A 378 -8.30 2.67 -13.92
CA TYR A 378 -8.29 3.47 -12.69
C TYR A 378 -7.35 4.70 -12.81
N LEU A 379 -6.18 4.52 -13.42
CA LEU A 379 -5.18 5.58 -13.59
C LEU A 379 -5.51 6.53 -14.76
N GLN A 380 -6.08 6.03 -15.85
CA GLN A 380 -6.59 6.82 -16.99
C GLN A 380 -7.57 7.89 -16.55
N GLN A 381 -8.47 7.57 -15.61
CA GLN A 381 -9.58 8.44 -15.25
C GLN A 381 -9.22 9.52 -14.22
N LEU A 382 -8.08 9.40 -13.54
CA LEU A 382 -7.53 10.42 -12.63
C LEU A 382 -6.79 11.55 -13.35
N LEU A 383 -6.40 11.32 -14.60
CA LEU A 383 -5.75 12.31 -15.47
C LEU A 383 -6.75 13.00 -16.41
N ASP A 384 -7.91 12.36 -16.64
CA ASP A 384 -9.01 12.87 -17.46
C ASP A 384 -9.99 13.79 -16.69
N GLU A 385 -9.78 14.04 -15.39
CA GLU A 385 -10.53 15.07 -14.67
C GLU A 385 -10.06 16.46 -15.12
N PRO A 386 -10.95 17.35 -15.62
CA PRO A 386 -10.59 18.75 -15.81
C PRO A 386 -10.16 19.30 -14.45
N GLU A 387 -9.08 20.07 -14.42
CA GLU A 387 -8.61 20.77 -13.22
C GLU A 387 -9.83 21.32 -12.46
N PRO A 388 -9.99 21.04 -11.16
CA PRO A 388 -10.91 21.85 -10.38
C PRO A 388 -10.42 23.29 -10.53
N GLN A 389 -11.19 24.13 -11.22
CA GLN A 389 -10.99 25.57 -11.20
C GLN A 389 -11.11 25.99 -9.73
N CYS A 390 -9.97 26.06 -9.03
CA CYS A 390 -9.83 26.76 -7.78
C CYS A 390 -9.98 28.24 -8.12
N ASP A 391 -11.23 28.70 -8.10
CA ASP A 391 -11.55 30.10 -7.97
C ASP A 391 -11.24 30.51 -6.53
N CYS A 392 -9.94 30.57 -6.21
CA CYS A 392 -9.44 30.97 -4.92
C CYS A 392 -8.99 32.43 -4.94
N GLN A 393 -9.74 33.27 -5.67
CA GLN A 393 -9.84 34.71 -5.38
C GLN A 393 -11.12 34.96 -4.59
N GLU A 394 -11.10 34.62 -3.30
CA GLU A 394 -11.82 35.34 -2.24
C GLU A 394 -11.19 35.08 -0.87
#